data_AF-A0A4Q3F1J6-F1
#
_entry.id   AF-A0A4Q3F1J6-F1
#
_cell.length_a   1.000
_cell.length_b   1.000
_cell.length_c   1.000
_cell.angle_alpha   90.00
_cell.angle_beta   90.00
_cell.angle_gamma   90.00
#
_symmetry.space_group_name_H-M   'P 1'
#
loop_
_entity.id
_entity.type
_entity.pdbx_description
1 polymer ?
#
loop_
_entity_poly.entity_id
_entity_poly.type
_entity_poly.pdbx_seq_one_letter_code
_entity_poly.pdbx_strand_id
1 'polypeptide(L)'
;MVSLILTVSVWGANAQVVTVTGPSDGTTAPPATVSAVNQVLSPGGSISLKIGSNATATGINYKWYKLDNAGVKRLVQDGAGSTLAETATGAGYYTYQLVISNANQCTSEISDPFKVYVLPALHPTIAASSGTICSNGTSTSTLTASTGNNGFSYQYQWTLNGTNIPGATAATYTTPANTTGNNTYSVNVAYVLNQATTGTASQVINMIPVPTKPAISIGQ
;
A
#
# COMPACT_ATOMS: atom_id res chain seq x y z
N MET A 1 -3.17 49.47 -51.12
CA MET A 1 -2.09 48.69 -50.48
C MET A 1 -2.55 48.39 -49.06
N VAL A 2 -3.02 47.16 -48.83
CA VAL A 2 -3.41 46.70 -47.48
C VAL A 2 -2.17 46.08 -46.87
N SER A 3 -1.57 46.76 -45.88
CA SER A 3 -0.41 46.25 -45.16
C SER A 3 -0.94 45.39 -44.00
N LEU A 4 -0.96 44.08 -44.21
CA LEU A 4 -1.31 43.09 -43.19
C LEU A 4 -0.04 42.77 -42.40
N ILE A 5 0.16 43.44 -41.26
CA ILE A 5 1.24 43.07 -40.33
C ILE A 5 0.73 41.89 -39.51
N LEU A 6 1.03 40.68 -39.97
CA LEU A 6 0.84 39.46 -39.19
C LEU A 6 2.02 39.34 -38.21
N THR A 7 1.86 39.87 -36.99
CA THR A 7 2.81 39.60 -35.91
C THR A 7 2.64 38.16 -35.44
N VAL A 8 3.46 37.24 -35.95
CA VAL A 8 3.69 35.95 -35.30
C VAL A 8 4.58 36.22 -34.09
N SER A 9 3.98 36.52 -32.93
CA SER A 9 4.69 36.39 -31.67
C SER A 9 4.64 34.93 -31.26
N VAL A 10 5.78 34.27 -31.48
CA VAL A 10 6.07 32.93 -30.98
C VAL A 10 5.88 32.97 -29.47
N TRP A 11 4.81 32.36 -28.97
CA TRP A 11 4.71 32.03 -27.55
C TRP A 11 5.88 31.12 -27.23
N GLY A 12 6.89 31.64 -26.54
CA GLY A 12 7.73 30.81 -25.69
C GLY A 12 6.81 30.23 -24.62
N ALA A 13 6.19 29.09 -24.92
CA ALA A 13 5.29 28.41 -24.00
C ALA A 13 6.14 27.91 -22.83
N ASN A 14 6.31 28.76 -21.81
CA ASN A 14 6.74 28.30 -20.50
C ASN A 14 5.76 27.19 -20.12
N ALA A 15 6.29 25.98 -19.90
CA ALA A 15 5.49 24.83 -19.50
C ALA A 15 4.66 25.25 -18.29
N GLN A 16 3.34 25.25 -18.44
CA GLN A 16 2.44 25.60 -17.35
C GLN A 16 2.50 24.48 -16.31
N VAL A 17 2.44 24.86 -15.03
CA VAL A 17 2.27 23.90 -13.94
C VAL A 17 0.90 23.26 -14.09
N VAL A 18 0.85 21.93 -14.05
CA VAL A 18 -0.39 21.15 -14.20
C VAL A 18 -0.54 20.21 -13.01
N THR A 19 -1.77 20.04 -12.54
CA THR A 19 -2.11 19.04 -11.54
C THR A 19 -2.17 17.66 -12.18
N VAL A 20 -1.34 16.73 -11.71
CA VAL A 20 -1.39 15.31 -12.07
C VAL A 20 -1.88 14.50 -10.89
N THR A 21 -3.09 13.96 -10.99
CA THR A 21 -3.71 13.13 -9.96
C THR A 21 -3.34 11.65 -10.13
N GLY A 22 -3.35 10.89 -9.03
CA GLY A 22 -3.12 9.46 -9.08
C GLY A 22 -1.67 9.02 -9.34
N PRO A 23 -1.45 7.71 -9.44
CA PRO A 23 -0.15 7.13 -9.78
C PRO A 23 0.23 7.39 -11.25
N SER A 24 1.53 7.40 -11.52
CA SER A 24 2.10 7.32 -12.87
C SER A 24 1.82 5.96 -13.54
N ASP A 25 1.66 4.90 -12.75
CA ASP A 25 1.31 3.57 -13.25
C ASP A 25 0.65 2.73 -12.14
N GLY A 26 -0.63 2.41 -12.32
CA GLY A 26 -1.41 1.57 -11.40
C GLY A 26 -1.55 0.11 -11.85
N THR A 27 -0.92 -0.29 -12.95
CA THR A 27 -1.13 -1.58 -13.62
C THR A 27 0.07 -2.51 -13.55
N THR A 28 1.29 -1.94 -13.52
CA THR A 28 2.50 -2.74 -13.37
C THR A 28 2.51 -3.46 -12.03
N ALA A 29 2.94 -4.73 -12.07
CA ALA A 29 3.08 -5.58 -10.89
C ALA A 29 3.93 -4.89 -9.81
N PRO A 30 3.66 -5.17 -8.51
CA PRO A 30 4.41 -4.57 -7.42
C PRO A 30 5.92 -4.85 -7.49
N PRO A 31 6.75 -4.01 -6.85
CA PRO A 31 8.19 -4.24 -6.81
C PRO A 31 8.49 -5.53 -6.05
N ALA A 32 9.42 -6.33 -6.55
CA ALA A 32 9.80 -7.60 -5.93
C ALA A 32 10.42 -7.41 -4.52
N THR A 33 11.12 -6.29 -4.31
CA THR A 33 11.75 -5.93 -3.04
C THR A 33 11.65 -4.43 -2.80
N VAL A 34 11.83 -4.01 -1.55
CA VAL A 34 11.81 -2.59 -1.16
C VAL A 34 12.89 -1.78 -1.90
N SER A 35 14.04 -2.39 -2.19
CA SER A 35 15.18 -1.75 -2.86
C SER A 35 14.99 -1.57 -4.37
N ALA A 36 13.95 -2.16 -4.97
CA ALA A 36 13.66 -1.97 -6.40
C ALA A 36 13.06 -0.59 -6.71
N VAL A 37 12.68 0.16 -5.69
CA VAL A 37 12.16 1.52 -5.75
C VAL A 37 12.87 2.39 -4.71
N ASN A 38 12.72 3.71 -4.81
CA ASN A 38 13.29 4.62 -3.83
C ASN A 38 12.51 4.59 -2.50
N GLN A 39 11.21 4.29 -2.56
CA GLN A 39 10.36 4.24 -1.37
C GLN A 39 9.11 3.39 -1.59
N VAL A 40 8.66 2.69 -0.55
CA VAL A 40 7.34 2.05 -0.48
C VAL A 40 6.51 2.73 0.60
N LEU A 41 5.27 3.13 0.26
CA LEU A 41 4.36 3.84 1.16
C LEU A 41 3.06 3.05 1.38
N SER A 42 2.45 3.30 2.54
CA SER A 42 1.08 2.85 2.84
C SER A 42 0.05 3.63 1.99
N PRO A 43 -1.17 3.10 1.81
CA PRO A 43 -2.25 3.82 1.14
C PRO A 43 -2.49 5.20 1.76
N GLY A 44 -2.67 6.23 0.93
CA GLY A 44 -2.86 7.61 1.41
C GLY A 44 -1.61 8.26 2.01
N GLY A 45 -0.44 7.62 1.90
CA GLY A 45 0.81 8.16 2.41
C GLY A 45 1.20 9.49 1.75
N SER A 46 1.86 10.34 2.54
CA SER A 46 2.44 11.60 2.04
C SER A 46 3.76 11.33 1.34
N ILE A 47 3.85 11.74 0.07
CA ILE A 47 5.07 11.78 -0.72
C ILE A 47 5.73 13.12 -0.44
N SER A 48 6.92 13.12 0.17
CA SER A 48 7.68 14.32 0.49
C SER A 48 9.09 14.18 -0.06
N LEU A 49 9.35 14.87 -1.17
CA LEU A 49 10.64 14.89 -1.86
C LEU A 49 11.35 16.19 -1.54
N LYS A 50 12.67 16.09 -1.39
CA LYS A 50 13.55 17.25 -1.23
C LYS A 50 14.79 17.07 -2.09
N ILE A 51 15.37 18.18 -2.51
CA ILE A 51 16.68 18.16 -3.15
C ILE A 51 17.74 17.58 -2.19
N GLY A 52 18.78 16.96 -2.77
CA GLY A 52 19.97 16.55 -2.03
C GLY A 52 20.77 17.73 -1.49
N SER A 53 21.79 17.45 -0.68
CA SER A 53 22.60 18.43 0.06
C SER A 53 23.39 19.45 -0.78
N ASN A 54 23.47 19.29 -2.10
CA ASN A 54 24.35 20.07 -2.96
C ASN A 54 23.71 21.28 -3.66
N ALA A 55 22.41 21.55 -3.43
CA ALA A 55 21.67 22.55 -4.21
C ALA A 55 21.15 23.76 -3.40
N THR A 56 21.73 24.08 -2.24
CA THR A 56 21.32 25.26 -1.44
C THR A 56 21.95 26.57 -1.91
N ALA A 57 21.95 26.83 -3.22
CA ALA A 57 22.37 28.13 -3.77
C ALA A 57 21.17 29.09 -3.83
N THR A 58 21.39 30.36 -3.48
CA THR A 58 20.41 31.43 -3.67
C THR A 58 20.18 31.67 -5.17
N GLY A 59 18.93 31.96 -5.57
CA GLY A 59 18.60 32.23 -6.97
C GLY A 59 18.42 30.99 -7.87
N ILE A 60 18.20 29.81 -7.28
CA ILE A 60 17.83 28.58 -7.99
C ILE A 60 16.30 28.41 -8.01
N ASN A 61 15.77 28.11 -9.19
CA ASN A 61 14.41 27.63 -9.41
C ASN A 61 14.41 26.12 -9.64
N TYR A 62 13.47 25.44 -9.00
CA TYR A 62 13.25 23.99 -9.04
C TYR A 62 12.01 23.68 -9.86
N LYS A 63 12.20 22.85 -10.88
CA LYS A 63 11.14 22.36 -11.76
C LYS A 63 10.93 20.89 -11.49
N TRP A 64 9.91 20.59 -10.71
CA TRP A 64 9.53 19.21 -10.39
C TRP A 64 8.58 18.68 -11.46
N TYR A 65 8.89 17.48 -11.93
CA TYR A 65 8.08 16.77 -12.89
C TYR A 65 7.55 15.48 -12.29
N LYS A 66 6.32 15.14 -12.66
CA LYS A 66 5.67 13.86 -12.39
C LYS A 66 5.26 13.24 -13.71
N LEU A 67 5.47 11.93 -13.87
CA LEU A 67 4.91 11.21 -15.01
C LEU A 67 3.40 11.01 -14.77
N ASP A 68 2.58 11.34 -15.76
CA ASP A 68 1.16 10.96 -15.75
C ASP A 68 0.98 9.47 -16.10
N ASN A 69 -0.26 9.00 -16.06
CA ASN A 69 -0.60 7.60 -16.34
C ASN A 69 -0.36 7.15 -17.79
N ALA A 70 -0.07 8.08 -18.70
CA ALA A 70 0.33 7.80 -20.08
C ALA A 70 1.87 7.79 -20.22
N GLY A 71 2.62 7.93 -19.12
CA GLY A 71 4.07 8.05 -19.10
C GLY A 71 4.59 9.41 -19.57
N VAL A 72 3.71 10.40 -19.73
CA VAL A 72 4.11 11.74 -20.17
C VAL A 72 4.57 12.55 -18.97
N LYS A 73 5.76 13.13 -19.10
CA LYS A 73 6.33 14.01 -18.08
C LYS A 73 5.56 15.33 -18.01
N ARG A 74 4.99 15.67 -16.85
CA ARG A 74 4.26 16.91 -16.59
C ARG A 74 4.97 17.73 -15.52
N LEU A 75 5.07 19.04 -15.74
CA LEU A 75 5.57 19.97 -14.73
C LEU A 75 4.50 20.14 -13.65
N VAL A 76 4.83 19.80 -12.40
CA VAL A 76 3.90 19.85 -11.26
C VAL A 76 4.26 20.92 -10.24
N GLN A 77 5.49 21.45 -10.27
CA GLN A 77 5.90 22.59 -9.45
C GLN A 77 7.05 23.33 -10.14
N ASP A 78 7.00 24.67 -10.16
CA ASP A 78 8.05 25.55 -10.67
C ASP A 78 8.24 26.74 -9.72
N GLY A 79 9.47 26.97 -9.26
CA GLY A 79 9.83 28.12 -8.42
C GLY A 79 10.93 27.80 -7.41
N ALA A 80 11.10 28.66 -6.39
CA ALA A 80 12.17 28.51 -5.39
C ALA A 80 11.96 27.35 -4.37
N GLY A 81 10.85 26.61 -4.46
CA GLY A 81 10.53 25.51 -3.56
C GLY A 81 11.41 24.27 -3.79
N SER A 82 12.34 24.03 -2.88
CA SER A 82 13.25 22.87 -2.89
C SER A 82 12.61 21.56 -2.43
N THR A 83 11.31 21.58 -2.10
CA THR A 83 10.54 20.43 -1.65
C THR A 83 9.28 20.29 -2.49
N LEU A 84 8.94 19.05 -2.83
CA LEU A 84 7.65 18.67 -3.41
C LEU A 84 6.91 17.81 -2.38
N ALA A 85 5.68 18.18 -2.06
CA ALA A 85 4.82 17.40 -1.19
C ALA A 85 3.48 17.12 -1.87
N GLU A 86 3.06 15.85 -1.89
CA GLU A 86 1.71 15.46 -2.31
C GLU A 86 1.20 14.28 -1.49
N THR A 87 -0.12 14.08 -1.47
CA THR A 87 -0.75 12.92 -0.86
C THR A 87 -1.10 11.92 -1.95
N ALA A 88 -0.67 10.67 -1.79
CA ALA A 88 -0.99 9.61 -2.73
C ALA A 88 -2.50 9.33 -2.76
N THR A 89 -3.13 9.46 -3.92
CA THR A 89 -4.58 9.24 -4.10
C THR A 89 -4.92 7.84 -4.61
N GLY A 90 -3.93 6.98 -4.89
CA GLY A 90 -4.14 5.63 -5.40
C GLY A 90 -2.92 4.74 -5.21
N ALA A 91 -3.11 3.43 -5.38
CA ALA A 91 -2.02 2.46 -5.36
C ALA A 91 -1.29 2.43 -6.70
N GLY A 92 0.02 2.16 -6.68
CA GLY A 92 0.84 2.08 -7.87
C GLY A 92 2.14 2.87 -7.77
N TYR A 93 2.83 2.98 -8.91
CA TYR A 93 4.07 3.73 -9.04
C TYR A 93 3.81 5.21 -9.24
N TYR A 94 4.59 6.03 -8.56
CA TYR A 94 4.70 7.46 -8.74
C TYR A 94 6.14 7.77 -9.13
N THR A 95 6.36 8.37 -10.30
CA THR A 95 7.71 8.66 -10.80
C THR A 95 7.92 10.16 -10.93
N TYR A 96 8.98 10.65 -10.30
CA TYR A 96 9.34 12.06 -10.25
C TYR A 96 10.72 12.32 -10.81
N GLN A 97 10.90 13.51 -11.36
CA GLN A 97 12.20 14.01 -11.80
C GLN A 97 12.31 15.51 -11.51
N LEU A 98 13.55 15.99 -11.44
CA LEU A 98 13.85 17.39 -11.13
C LEU A 98 14.76 17.97 -12.20
N VAL A 99 14.50 19.22 -12.57
CA VAL A 99 15.44 20.09 -13.27
C VAL A 99 15.62 21.35 -12.44
N ILE A 100 16.86 21.83 -12.31
CA ILE A 100 17.14 23.12 -11.66
C ILE A 100 17.54 24.16 -12.70
N SER A 101 17.22 25.42 -12.42
CA SER A 101 17.64 26.54 -13.26
C SER A 101 18.03 27.74 -12.41
N ASN A 102 18.92 28.60 -12.90
CA ASN A 102 19.29 29.84 -12.22
C ASN A 102 18.61 31.07 -12.83
N ALA A 103 18.81 32.24 -12.23
CA ALA A 103 18.27 33.52 -12.71
C ALA A 103 18.72 33.89 -14.16
N ASN A 104 19.84 33.33 -14.62
CA ASN A 104 20.37 33.51 -15.97
C ASN A 104 19.84 32.48 -16.98
N GLN A 105 18.81 31.70 -16.60
CA GLN A 105 18.19 30.64 -17.40
C GLN A 105 19.13 29.48 -17.78
N CYS A 106 20.26 29.32 -17.08
CA CYS A 106 21.06 28.10 -17.21
C CYS A 106 20.32 26.95 -16.52
N THR A 107 20.08 25.86 -17.24
CA THR A 107 19.37 24.67 -16.74
C THR A 107 20.33 23.51 -16.52
N SER A 108 20.10 22.70 -15.48
CA SER A 108 20.77 21.41 -15.31
C SER A 108 20.24 20.37 -16.30
N GLU A 109 20.96 19.25 -16.39
CA GLU A 109 20.35 17.99 -16.87
C GLU A 109 19.21 17.56 -15.93
N ILE A 110 18.32 16.72 -16.44
CA ILE A 110 17.25 16.13 -15.64
C ILE A 110 17.81 15.09 -14.68
N SER A 111 17.28 15.03 -13.46
CA SER A 111 17.66 14.03 -12.48
C SER A 111 17.31 12.60 -12.92
N ASP A 112 17.94 11.62 -12.28
CA ASP A 112 17.45 10.25 -12.27
C ASP A 112 15.99 10.21 -11.75
N PRO A 113 15.19 9.22 -12.22
CA PRO A 113 13.82 9.06 -11.77
C PRO A 113 13.76 8.62 -10.31
N PHE A 114 13.02 9.37 -9.50
CA PHE A 114 12.65 8.96 -8.14
C PHE A 114 11.32 8.21 -8.19
N LYS A 115 11.35 6.90 -7.94
CA LYS A 115 10.20 6.01 -7.99
C LYS A 115 9.70 5.70 -6.59
N VAL A 116 8.43 6.02 -6.32
CA VAL A 116 7.70 5.64 -5.11
C VAL A 116 6.64 4.62 -5.47
N TYR A 117 6.52 3.54 -4.70
CA TYR A 117 5.42 2.59 -4.83
C TYR A 117 4.45 2.74 -3.66
N VAL A 118 3.17 2.96 -3.94
CA VAL A 118 2.11 3.05 -2.94
C VAL A 118 1.34 1.75 -2.92
N LEU A 119 1.31 1.09 -1.77
CA LEU A 119 0.60 -0.18 -1.58
C LEU A 119 -0.92 0.01 -1.66
N PRO A 120 -1.67 -0.98 -2.17
CA PRO A 120 -3.12 -0.99 -2.06
C PRO A 120 -3.57 -1.24 -0.61
N ALA A 121 -4.77 -0.74 -0.28
CA ALA A 121 -5.36 -0.93 1.04
C ALA A 121 -5.54 -2.42 1.34
N LEU A 122 -5.22 -2.82 2.58
CA LEU A 122 -5.23 -4.22 2.99
C LEU A 122 -6.48 -4.51 3.82
N HIS A 123 -7.40 -5.27 3.21
CA HIS A 123 -8.67 -5.66 3.83
C HIS A 123 -8.79 -7.19 3.82
N PRO A 124 -8.11 -7.87 4.75
CA PRO A 124 -8.18 -9.32 4.79
C PRO A 124 -9.57 -9.81 5.21
N THR A 125 -9.88 -11.05 4.85
CA THR A 125 -11.09 -11.78 5.26
C THR A 125 -10.70 -13.16 5.77
N ILE A 126 -11.49 -13.75 6.66
CA ILE A 126 -11.31 -15.14 7.11
C ILE A 126 -12.49 -15.97 6.60
N ALA A 127 -12.18 -17.12 5.99
CA ALA A 127 -13.15 -18.19 5.76
C ALA A 127 -12.91 -19.34 6.74
N ALA A 128 -13.97 -19.88 7.33
CA ALA A 128 -13.90 -21.04 8.22
C ALA A 128 -14.54 -22.26 7.56
N SER A 129 -13.91 -23.44 7.66
CA SER A 129 -14.51 -24.68 7.16
C SER A 129 -15.76 -25.08 7.95
N SER A 130 -15.83 -24.70 9.23
CA SER A 130 -17.04 -24.78 10.05
C SER A 130 -17.11 -23.62 11.03
N GLY A 131 -18.29 -23.04 11.23
CA GLY A 131 -18.55 -22.02 12.25
C GLY A 131 -18.82 -22.59 13.65
N THR A 132 -19.12 -23.88 13.74
CA THR A 132 -19.40 -24.58 15.00
C THR A 132 -18.62 -25.89 15.06
N ILE A 133 -17.91 -26.14 16.15
CA ILE A 133 -17.14 -27.38 16.37
C ILE A 133 -17.38 -27.93 17.77
N CYS A 134 -17.15 -29.22 17.96
CA CYS A 134 -17.18 -29.84 19.28
C CYS A 134 -15.90 -29.49 20.06
N SER A 135 -16.03 -29.21 21.36
CA SER A 135 -14.91 -28.97 22.25
C SER A 135 -14.11 -30.26 22.51
N ASN A 136 -13.02 -30.14 23.27
CA ASN A 136 -12.11 -31.25 23.59
C ASN A 136 -11.46 -31.93 22.36
N GLY A 137 -11.36 -31.22 21.23
CA GLY A 137 -10.56 -31.67 20.07
C GLY A 137 -11.19 -32.78 19.24
N THR A 138 -12.47 -33.05 19.46
CA THR A 138 -13.23 -34.05 18.67
C THR A 138 -13.61 -33.51 17.28
N SER A 139 -13.43 -32.22 17.03
CA SER A 139 -13.61 -31.58 15.73
C SER A 139 -12.70 -30.36 15.60
N THR A 140 -12.31 -30.02 14.38
CA THR A 140 -11.47 -28.85 14.08
C THR A 140 -12.08 -28.02 12.96
N SER A 141 -11.86 -26.71 12.98
CA SER A 141 -12.15 -25.81 11.87
C SER A 141 -10.84 -25.29 11.29
N THR A 142 -10.73 -25.29 9.97
CA THR A 142 -9.62 -24.65 9.26
C THR A 142 -10.03 -23.24 8.88
N LEU A 143 -9.31 -22.27 9.42
CA LEU A 143 -9.45 -20.85 9.10
C LEU A 143 -8.47 -20.50 7.98
N THR A 144 -8.95 -19.84 6.94
CA THR A 144 -8.13 -19.40 5.81
C THR A 144 -8.26 -17.90 5.66
N ALA A 145 -7.13 -17.19 5.79
CA ALA A 145 -7.04 -15.76 5.54
C ALA A 145 -6.85 -15.49 4.05
N SER A 146 -7.66 -14.60 3.48
CA SER A 146 -7.49 -14.06 2.13
C SER A 146 -7.24 -12.56 2.22
N THR A 147 -6.29 -12.03 1.44
CA THR A 147 -5.89 -10.61 1.49
C THR A 147 -6.53 -9.76 0.41
N GLY A 148 -7.10 -10.37 -0.63
CA GLY A 148 -7.72 -9.69 -1.78
C GLY A 148 -6.73 -9.03 -2.76
N ASN A 149 -5.44 -8.92 -2.40
CA ASN A 149 -4.42 -8.26 -3.21
C ASN A 149 -3.38 -9.28 -3.72
N ASN A 150 -3.32 -9.46 -5.03
CA ASN A 150 -2.43 -10.43 -5.68
C ASN A 150 -1.03 -9.84 -5.95
N GLY A 151 -0.03 -10.72 -6.10
CA GLY A 151 1.34 -10.31 -6.47
C GLY A 151 2.20 -9.82 -5.29
N PHE A 152 1.70 -9.91 -4.06
CA PHE A 152 2.41 -9.49 -2.85
C PHE A 152 2.71 -10.67 -1.94
N SER A 153 3.76 -10.50 -1.13
CA SER A 153 4.06 -11.38 0.01
C SER A 153 3.57 -10.75 1.31
N TYR A 154 3.07 -11.60 2.21
CA TYR A 154 2.45 -11.20 3.47
C TYR A 154 3.06 -11.91 4.67
N GLN A 155 3.06 -11.22 5.80
CA GLN A 155 3.23 -11.82 7.13
C GLN A 155 1.87 -11.97 7.78
N TYR A 156 1.65 -13.09 8.45
CA TYR A 156 0.42 -13.36 9.20
C TYR A 156 0.76 -13.54 10.68
N GLN A 157 -0.17 -13.17 11.53
CA GLN A 157 -0.14 -13.53 12.93
C GLN A 157 -1.57 -13.74 13.44
N TRP A 158 -1.89 -14.98 13.80
CA TRP A 158 -3.19 -15.32 14.36
C TRP A 158 -3.26 -15.01 15.85
N THR A 159 -4.44 -14.59 16.30
CA THR A 159 -4.76 -14.36 17.70
C THR A 159 -6.07 -15.05 18.06
N LEU A 160 -6.21 -15.42 19.32
CA LEU A 160 -7.41 -15.98 19.92
C LEU A 160 -7.87 -15.06 21.04
N ASN A 161 -9.08 -14.54 20.95
CA ASN A 161 -9.66 -13.61 21.93
C ASN A 161 -8.72 -12.44 22.25
N GLY A 162 -8.04 -11.92 21.21
CA GLY A 162 -7.06 -10.83 21.32
C GLY A 162 -5.66 -11.26 21.80
N THR A 163 -5.47 -12.51 22.23
CA THR A 163 -4.17 -13.02 22.67
C THR A 163 -3.42 -13.67 21.51
N ASN A 164 -2.13 -13.36 21.38
CA ASN A 164 -1.32 -13.91 20.31
C ASN A 164 -1.22 -15.44 20.38
N ILE A 165 -1.34 -16.13 19.25
CA ILE A 165 -1.07 -17.57 19.15
C ILE A 165 0.38 -17.74 18.66
N PRO A 166 1.32 -18.17 19.53
CA PRO A 166 2.73 -18.26 19.15
C PRO A 166 2.96 -19.18 17.95
N GLY A 167 3.74 -18.71 16.97
CA GLY A 167 4.09 -19.49 15.77
C GLY A 167 2.99 -19.63 14.72
N ALA A 168 1.79 -19.10 14.96
CA ALA A 168 0.71 -19.12 13.98
C ALA A 168 0.90 -18.00 12.93
N THR A 169 1.82 -18.23 11.99
CA THR A 169 2.22 -17.26 10.95
C THR A 169 1.86 -17.66 9.52
N ALA A 170 1.18 -18.79 9.34
CA ALA A 170 0.67 -19.22 8.05
C ALA A 170 -0.64 -18.50 7.68
N ALA A 171 -0.96 -18.43 6.39
CA ALA A 171 -2.23 -17.91 5.89
C ALA A 171 -3.44 -18.76 6.35
N THR A 172 -3.19 -20.00 6.77
CA THR A 172 -4.20 -20.91 7.33
C THR A 172 -3.89 -21.22 8.78
N TYR A 173 -4.93 -21.37 9.60
CA TYR A 173 -4.81 -21.84 10.98
C TYR A 173 -5.87 -22.88 11.27
N THR A 174 -5.48 -24.04 11.81
CA THR A 174 -6.43 -25.07 12.24
C THR A 174 -6.69 -24.90 13.73
N THR A 175 -7.96 -24.74 14.12
CA THR A 175 -8.34 -24.49 15.50
C THR A 175 -7.98 -25.71 16.38
N PRO A 176 -7.23 -25.53 17.48
CA PRO A 176 -6.98 -26.60 18.43
C PRO A 176 -8.23 -26.90 19.26
N ALA A 177 -8.16 -27.96 20.04
CA ALA A 177 -9.12 -28.20 21.13
C ALA A 177 -9.09 -27.01 22.08
N ASN A 178 -10.19 -26.26 22.15
CA ASN A 178 -10.27 -25.09 23.03
C ASN A 178 -11.54 -25.16 23.89
N THR A 179 -11.64 -24.23 24.83
CA THR A 179 -12.75 -24.16 25.79
C THR A 179 -14.08 -23.90 25.08
N THR A 180 -15.13 -24.57 25.57
CA THR A 180 -16.52 -24.35 25.16
C THR A 180 -16.88 -22.86 25.16
N GLY A 181 -17.66 -22.45 24.17
CA GLY A 181 -18.16 -21.09 23.99
C GLY A 181 -17.70 -20.46 22.69
N ASN A 182 -18.00 -19.17 22.54
CA ASN A 182 -17.61 -18.38 21.39
C ASN A 182 -16.13 -17.99 21.50
N ASN A 183 -15.34 -18.44 20.53
CA ASN A 183 -13.93 -18.14 20.41
C ASN A 183 -13.70 -17.26 19.19
N THR A 184 -13.20 -16.05 19.40
CA THR A 184 -12.89 -15.09 18.32
C THR A 184 -11.46 -15.31 17.86
N TYR A 185 -11.31 -15.80 16.64
CA TYR A 185 -10.02 -15.88 15.98
C TYR A 185 -9.84 -14.66 15.10
N SER A 186 -8.73 -13.96 15.27
CA SER A 186 -8.36 -12.84 14.41
C SER A 186 -7.02 -13.11 13.74
N VAL A 187 -6.80 -12.50 12.59
CA VAL A 187 -5.52 -12.52 11.89
C VAL A 187 -5.09 -11.10 11.61
N ASN A 188 -3.90 -10.73 12.08
CA ASN A 188 -3.21 -9.53 11.62
C ASN A 188 -2.36 -9.90 10.40
N VAL A 189 -2.50 -9.14 9.33
CA VAL A 189 -1.77 -9.33 8.08
C VAL A 189 -1.00 -8.06 7.77
N ALA A 190 0.28 -8.18 7.40
CA ALA A 190 1.12 -7.07 6.99
C ALA A 190 1.79 -7.35 5.65
N TYR A 191 2.02 -6.32 4.84
CA TYR A 191 2.86 -6.47 3.65
C TYR A 191 4.32 -6.65 4.03
N VAL A 192 5.02 -7.57 3.35
CA VAL A 192 6.48 -7.70 3.51
C VAL A 192 7.21 -6.45 3.00
N LEU A 193 6.69 -5.80 1.96
CA LEU A 193 7.27 -4.57 1.38
C LEU A 193 7.19 -3.36 2.33
N ASN A 194 6.23 -3.34 3.24
CA ASN A 194 6.12 -2.32 4.28
C ASN A 194 5.24 -2.86 5.43
N GLN A 195 5.88 -3.32 6.49
CA GLN A 195 5.20 -3.97 7.61
C GLN A 195 4.31 -3.01 8.43
N ALA A 196 4.41 -1.69 8.23
CA ALA A 196 3.49 -0.73 8.83
C ALA A 196 2.11 -0.72 8.15
N THR A 197 2.01 -1.23 6.92
CA THR A 197 0.72 -1.38 6.24
C THR A 197 0.09 -2.71 6.64
N THR A 198 -0.87 -2.64 7.55
CA THR A 198 -1.54 -3.82 8.11
C THR A 198 -3.03 -3.83 7.83
N GLY A 199 -3.62 -5.02 7.87
CA GLY A 199 -5.05 -5.26 7.86
C GLY A 199 -5.39 -6.34 8.87
N THR A 200 -6.60 -6.33 9.40
CA THR A 200 -7.05 -7.34 10.37
C THR A 200 -8.42 -7.87 9.98
N ALA A 201 -8.62 -9.17 10.18
CA ALA A 201 -9.90 -9.83 10.04
C ALA A 201 -10.20 -10.66 11.28
N SER A 202 -11.48 -10.89 11.57
CA SER A 202 -11.93 -11.68 12.71
C SER A 202 -13.05 -12.63 12.30
N GLN A 203 -13.04 -13.82 12.89
CA GLN A 203 -14.08 -14.84 12.72
C GLN A 203 -14.37 -15.48 14.08
N VAL A 204 -15.65 -15.59 14.43
CA VAL A 204 -16.08 -16.30 15.63
C VAL A 204 -16.35 -17.77 15.29
N ILE A 205 -15.83 -18.66 16.14
CA ILE A 205 -16.08 -20.10 16.11
C ILE A 205 -16.79 -20.49 17.41
N ASN A 206 -17.97 -21.07 17.29
CA ASN A 206 -18.71 -21.57 18.43
C ASN A 206 -18.24 -22.99 18.78
N MET A 207 -17.77 -23.20 20.01
CA MET A 207 -17.37 -24.51 20.49
C MET A 207 -18.40 -25.09 21.44
N ILE A 208 -19.00 -26.23 21.10
CA ILE A 208 -20.06 -26.87 21.90
C ILE A 208 -19.51 -28.07 22.68
N PRO A 209 -20.02 -28.38 23.89
CA PRO A 209 -19.59 -29.54 24.66
C PRO A 209 -19.82 -30.86 23.93
N VAL A 210 -18.89 -31.80 24.09
CA VAL A 210 -19.13 -33.21 23.72
C VAL A 210 -20.17 -33.80 24.68
N PRO A 211 -21.16 -34.58 24.19
CA PRO A 211 -22.12 -35.26 25.06
C PRO A 211 -21.44 -36.15 26.10
N THR A 212 -22.05 -36.26 27.28
CA THR A 212 -21.56 -37.17 28.32
C THR A 212 -21.73 -38.63 27.87
N LYS A 213 -20.84 -39.50 28.35
CA LYS A 213 -20.90 -40.94 28.07
C LYS A 213 -22.28 -41.48 28.51
N PRO A 214 -23.03 -42.17 27.64
CA PRO A 214 -24.31 -42.75 28.01
C PRO A 214 -24.11 -43.92 29.01
N ALA A 215 -25.08 -44.10 29.90
CA ALA A 215 -25.16 -45.24 30.81
C ALA A 215 -26.38 -46.10 30.47
N ILE A 216 -26.22 -47.43 30.52
CA ILE A 216 -27.31 -48.39 30.33
C ILE A 216 -27.59 -49.03 31.70
N SER A 217 -28.85 -48.99 32.13
CA SER A 217 -29.32 -49.66 33.35
C SER A 217 -30.46 -50.62 33.04
N ILE A 218 -30.62 -51.65 33.87
CA ILE A 218 -31.71 -52.63 33.75
C ILE A 218 -33.04 -51.91 34.04
N GLY A 219 -34.04 -52.08 33.18
CA GLY A 219 -35.40 -51.62 33.45
C GLY A 219 -36.07 -52.55 34.46
N GLN A 220 -36.54 -52.00 35.58
CA GLN A 220 -37.44 -52.72 36.50
C GLN A 220 -38.88 -52.58 36.03
#